data_AF-A0A067CCK5-F1
#
_entry.id   AF-A0A067CCK5-F1
#
_cell.length_a   1.000
_cell.length_b   1.000
_cell.length_c   1.000
_cell.angle_alpha   90.00
_cell.angle_beta   90.00
_cell.angle_gamma   90.00
#
_symmetry.space_group_name_H-M   'P 1'
#
loop_
_entity.id
_entity.type
_entity.pdbx_description
1 polymer ?
#
loop_
_entity_poly.entity_id
_entity_poly.type
_entity_poly.pdbx_seq_one_letter_code
_entity_poly.pdbx_strand_id
1 'polypeptide(L)'
;MDQAVWPTTMRATQGDNDLDEEPHEVFMALFIEKGKLGVAVYDAMSTKLKTAQIPITTSDLALTLQMLKTQMEPRAIVVSHRNFAKFDMDILMSDEHTEVCHRKPSDFGYAKACKSIASLRIGTDWEHYWRDLSETTEHDLFL
;
A
#
# COMPACT_ATOMS: atom_id res chain seq x y z
N MET A 1 62.99 -24.52 4.83
CA MET A 1 62.95 -23.26 4.07
C MET A 1 61.75 -23.37 3.15
N ASP A 2 60.60 -23.00 3.71
CA ASP A 2 59.29 -23.05 3.10
C ASP A 2 59.12 -21.92 2.09
N GLN A 3 58.79 -22.24 0.84
CA GLN A 3 58.19 -21.29 -0.08
C GLN A 3 56.70 -21.58 -0.14
N ALA A 4 55.92 -20.78 0.59
CA ALA A 4 54.47 -20.81 0.55
C ALA A 4 53.98 -20.11 -0.73
N VAL A 5 53.28 -20.89 -1.55
CA VAL A 5 52.50 -20.45 -2.71
C VAL A 5 51.30 -19.64 -2.20
N TRP A 6 51.12 -18.42 -2.70
CA TRP A 6 49.94 -17.61 -2.43
C TRP A 6 48.85 -17.98 -3.44
N PRO A 7 47.63 -18.37 -3.02
CA PRO A 7 46.50 -18.40 -3.93
C PRO A 7 45.94 -16.99 -4.09
N THR A 8 45.97 -16.47 -5.32
CA THR A 8 45.21 -15.31 -5.77
C THR A 8 43.73 -15.55 -5.48
N THR A 9 43.19 -14.90 -4.44
CA THR A 9 41.74 -14.81 -4.26
C THR A 9 41.19 -14.00 -5.43
N MET A 10 40.50 -14.68 -6.35
CA MET A 10 39.64 -14.00 -7.32
C MET A 10 38.58 -13.25 -6.53
N ARG A 11 38.62 -11.92 -6.62
CA ARG A 11 37.54 -11.03 -6.20
C ARG A 11 36.29 -11.49 -6.96
N ALA A 12 35.31 -12.01 -6.23
CA ALA A 12 33.96 -12.11 -6.74
C ALA A 12 33.52 -10.68 -7.08
N THR A 13 33.43 -10.35 -8.37
CA THR A 13 32.48 -9.35 -8.82
C THR A 13 31.11 -9.98 -8.69
N GLN A 14 30.58 -9.96 -7.47
CA GLN A 14 29.16 -10.17 -7.25
C GLN A 14 28.51 -8.96 -7.91
N GLY A 15 27.78 -9.22 -8.99
CA GLY A 15 27.09 -8.19 -9.73
C GLY A 15 26.10 -7.50 -8.80
N ASP A 16 26.35 -6.22 -8.55
CA ASP A 16 25.34 -5.25 -8.14
C ASP A 16 24.30 -5.19 -9.27
N ASN A 17 23.39 -6.15 -9.27
CA ASN A 17 22.06 -5.96 -9.80
C ASN A 17 21.16 -5.67 -8.60
N ASP A 18 21.44 -4.55 -7.94
CA ASP A 18 20.39 -3.75 -7.32
C ASP A 18 19.55 -3.21 -8.49
N LEU A 19 18.72 -4.09 -9.06
CA LEU A 19 17.54 -3.63 -9.77
C LEU A 19 16.77 -2.88 -8.69
N ASP A 20 16.79 -1.56 -8.75
CA ASP A 20 15.92 -0.67 -7.98
C ASP A 20 14.50 -1.22 -8.12
N GLU A 21 14.08 -2.04 -7.15
CA GLU A 21 12.77 -2.66 -7.12
C GLU A 21 11.81 -1.48 -6.94
N GLU A 22 11.06 -1.14 -7.99
CA GLU A 22 10.12 -0.02 -7.93
C GLU A 22 9.26 -0.19 -6.68
N PRO A 23 9.15 0.85 -5.84
CA PRO A 23 8.50 0.72 -4.55
C PRO A 23 7.07 0.23 -4.77
N HIS A 24 6.74 -0.93 -4.19
CA HIS A 24 5.41 -1.50 -4.26
C HIS A 24 4.41 -0.58 -3.52
N GLU A 25 3.77 0.32 -4.26
CA GLU A 25 2.82 1.30 -3.73
C GLU A 25 1.46 0.66 -3.47
N VAL A 26 1.39 -0.14 -2.40
CA VAL A 26 0.15 -0.74 -1.89
C VAL A 26 -0.35 0.05 -0.68
N PHE A 27 -1.61 0.47 -0.73
CA PHE A 27 -2.27 1.22 0.35
C PHE A 27 -3.43 0.42 0.91
N MET A 28 -3.53 0.33 2.24
CA MET A 28 -4.57 -0.43 2.91
C MET A 28 -5.41 0.44 3.84
N ALA A 29 -6.72 0.22 3.89
CA ALA A 29 -7.61 0.82 4.87
C ALA A 29 -8.34 -0.28 5.66
N LEU A 30 -8.39 -0.14 6.97
CA LEU A 30 -9.02 -1.09 7.88
C LEU A 30 -10.07 -0.40 8.75
N PHE A 31 -11.21 -1.07 8.90
CA PHE A 31 -12.30 -0.58 9.74
C PHE A 31 -13.05 -1.74 10.41
N ILE A 32 -13.27 -1.65 11.71
CA ILE A 32 -13.96 -2.69 12.48
C ILE A 32 -15.33 -2.20 12.92
N GLU A 33 -16.36 -2.93 12.52
CA GLU A 33 -17.75 -2.69 12.94
C GLU A 33 -18.52 -4.00 13.08
N LYS A 34 -19.31 -4.13 14.16
CA LYS A 34 -20.22 -5.26 14.41
C LYS A 34 -19.57 -6.65 14.25
N GLY A 35 -18.36 -6.82 14.78
CA GLY A 35 -17.63 -8.10 14.73
C GLY A 35 -17.08 -8.46 13.35
N LYS A 36 -16.96 -7.49 12.46
CA LYS A 36 -16.38 -7.68 11.13
C LYS A 36 -15.27 -6.66 10.88
N LEU A 37 -14.18 -7.13 10.30
CA LEU A 37 -13.09 -6.32 9.76
C LEU A 37 -13.38 -6.06 8.27
N GLY A 38 -13.64 -4.80 7.94
CA GLY A 38 -13.59 -4.31 6.58
C GLY A 38 -12.14 -4.01 6.18
N VAL A 39 -11.73 -4.52 5.03
CA VAL A 39 -10.41 -4.32 4.45
C VAL A 39 -10.60 -3.75 3.05
N ALA A 40 -9.88 -2.68 2.73
CA ALA A 40 -9.73 -2.18 1.37
C ALA A 40 -8.24 -2.07 1.06
N VAL A 41 -7.81 -2.59 -0.09
CA VAL A 41 -6.43 -2.55 -0.57
C VAL A 41 -6.43 -1.93 -1.96
N TYR A 42 -5.68 -0.85 -2.13
CA TYR A 42 -5.43 -0.21 -3.41
C TYR A 42 -3.98 -0.45 -3.81
N ASP A 43 -3.80 -1.06 -4.97
CA ASP A 43 -2.50 -1.24 -5.60
C ASP A 43 -2.37 -0.17 -6.69
N ALA A 44 -1.44 0.77 -6.51
CA ALA A 44 -1.26 1.91 -7.41
C ALA A 44 -0.74 1.47 -8.79
N MET A 45 0.12 0.45 -8.84
CA MET A 45 0.70 -0.04 -10.08
C MET A 45 -0.35 -0.70 -10.97
N SER A 46 -1.20 -1.55 -10.38
CA SER A 46 -2.29 -2.17 -11.15
C SER A 46 -3.55 -1.30 -11.23
N THR A 47 -3.59 -0.19 -10.50
CA THR A 47 -4.77 0.69 -10.29
C THR A 47 -6.00 -0.04 -9.76
N LYS A 48 -5.81 -1.19 -9.09
CA LYS A 48 -6.91 -2.05 -8.63
C LYS A 48 -7.24 -1.78 -7.17
N LEU A 49 -8.53 -1.56 -6.92
CA LEU A 49 -9.11 -1.57 -5.58
C LEU A 49 -9.73 -2.94 -5.30
N LYS A 50 -9.27 -3.60 -4.23
CA LYS A 50 -9.82 -4.84 -3.70
C LYS A 50 -10.45 -4.57 -2.35
N THR A 51 -11.60 -5.18 -2.07
CA THR A 51 -12.28 -5.05 -0.78
C THR A 51 -12.69 -6.40 -0.23
N ALA A 52 -12.55 -6.60 1.07
CA ALA A 52 -12.98 -7.80 1.77
C ALA A 52 -13.70 -7.44 3.07
N GLN A 53 -14.59 -8.33 3.51
CA GLN A 53 -15.20 -8.27 4.83
C GLN A 53 -14.96 -9.59 5.53
N ILE A 54 -14.17 -9.55 6.60
CA ILE A 54 -13.71 -10.73 7.32
C ILE A 54 -14.45 -10.76 8.68
N PRO A 55 -15.21 -11.83 9.00
CA PRO A 55 -15.71 -12.03 10.36
C PRO A 55 -14.52 -12.17 11.32
N ILE A 56 -14.55 -11.46 12.43
CA ILE A 56 -13.48 -11.48 13.43
C ILE A 56 -14.03 -11.67 14.84
N THR A 57 -13.28 -12.38 15.65
CA THR A 57 -13.38 -12.40 17.11
C THR A 57 -12.26 -11.56 17.71
N THR A 58 -12.33 -11.25 19.00
CA THR A 58 -11.22 -10.53 19.66
C THR A 58 -9.94 -11.37 19.71
N SER A 59 -10.05 -12.69 19.72
CA SER A 59 -8.91 -13.63 19.77
C SER A 59 -8.19 -13.81 18.43
N ASP A 60 -8.87 -13.66 17.30
CA ASP A 60 -8.28 -13.85 15.97
C ASP A 60 -7.84 -12.55 15.29
N LEU A 61 -8.20 -11.40 15.86
CA LEU A 61 -7.94 -10.10 15.25
C LEU A 61 -6.44 -9.87 15.02
N ALA A 62 -5.61 -10.05 16.04
CA ALA A 62 -4.17 -9.82 15.93
C ALA A 62 -3.51 -10.67 14.84
N LEU A 63 -3.86 -11.96 14.77
CA LEU A 63 -3.38 -12.88 13.74
C LEU A 63 -3.86 -12.45 12.35
N THR A 64 -5.14 -12.07 12.22
CA THR A 64 -5.71 -11.61 10.94
C THR A 64 -5.01 -10.34 10.46
N LEU A 65 -4.75 -9.37 11.35
CA LEU A 65 -4.04 -8.14 11.04
C LEU A 65 -2.59 -8.41 10.64
N GLN A 66 -1.90 -9.31 11.34
CA GLN A 66 -0.55 -9.72 10.98
C GLN A 66 -0.52 -10.36 9.59
N MET A 67 -1.43 -11.31 9.31
CA MET A 67 -1.52 -11.95 7.99
C MET A 67 -1.77 -10.93 6.88
N LEU A 68 -2.66 -9.96 7.09
CA LEU A 68 -2.94 -8.91 6.11
C LEU A 68 -1.71 -8.02 5.89
N LYS A 69 -1.04 -7.58 6.94
CA LYS A 69 0.18 -6.76 6.85
C LYS A 69 1.29 -7.49 6.09
N THR A 70 1.53 -8.77 6.41
CA THR A 70 2.57 -9.58 5.77
C THR A 70 2.25 -9.94 4.32
N GLN A 71 0.99 -10.22 3.98
CA GLN A 71 0.65 -10.63 2.61
C GLN A 71 0.50 -9.46 1.63
N MET A 72 0.10 -8.29 2.13
CA MET A 72 -0.15 -7.12 1.28
C MET A 72 1.04 -6.17 1.24
N GLU A 73 1.95 -6.25 2.22
CA GLU A 73 3.13 -5.38 2.37
C GLU A 73 2.81 -3.90 2.10
N PRO A 74 1.82 -3.32 2.80
CA PRO A 74 1.32 -2.00 2.48
C PRO A 74 2.33 -0.92 2.85
N ARG A 75 2.55 0.04 1.95
CA ARG A 75 3.32 1.26 2.25
C ARG A 75 2.65 2.10 3.34
N ALA A 76 1.32 2.16 3.32
CA ALA A 76 0.56 2.83 4.36
C ALA A 76 -0.74 2.10 4.72
N ILE A 77 -1.06 2.10 6.01
CA ILE A 77 -2.30 1.56 6.57
C ILE A 77 -3.10 2.68 7.22
N VAL A 78 -4.32 2.88 6.76
CA VAL A 78 -5.25 3.87 7.29
C VAL A 78 -6.22 3.18 8.25
N VAL A 79 -6.26 3.65 9.49
CA VAL A 79 -7.14 3.12 10.54
C VAL A 79 -7.94 4.22 11.21
N SER A 80 -9.16 3.90 11.63
CA SER A 80 -9.95 4.82 12.45
C SER A 80 -9.34 4.93 13.85
N HIS A 81 -9.12 6.14 14.35
CA HIS A 81 -8.61 6.33 15.72
C HIS A 81 -9.50 5.66 16.78
N ARG A 82 -10.82 5.57 16.50
CA ARG A 82 -11.77 4.89 17.38
C ARG A 82 -11.58 3.37 17.36
N ASN A 83 -11.23 2.79 16.22
CA ASN A 83 -10.92 1.35 16.16
C ASN A 83 -9.60 1.06 16.86
N PHE A 84 -8.58 1.84 16.56
CA PHE A 84 -7.26 1.68 17.18
C PHE A 84 -7.32 1.80 18.71
N ALA A 85 -8.09 2.74 19.26
CA ALA A 85 -8.24 2.88 20.71
C ALA A 85 -9.10 1.78 21.37
N LYS A 86 -9.93 1.08 20.61
CA LYS A 86 -10.89 0.09 21.14
C LYS A 86 -10.37 -1.34 21.04
N PHE A 87 -9.60 -1.64 20.00
CA PHE A 87 -9.13 -2.97 19.68
C PHE A 87 -7.62 -3.01 19.78
N ASP A 88 -7.08 -4.13 20.23
CA ASP A 88 -5.64 -4.36 20.21
C ASP A 88 -5.19 -4.50 18.74
N MET A 89 -4.59 -3.43 18.23
CA MET A 89 -4.11 -3.31 16.84
C MET A 89 -2.63 -2.93 16.82
N ASP A 90 -1.90 -3.14 17.92
CA ASP A 90 -0.49 -2.71 18.08
C ASP A 90 0.44 -3.40 17.08
N ILE A 91 0.05 -4.56 16.55
CA ILE A 91 0.76 -5.25 15.46
C ILE A 91 0.87 -4.41 14.19
N LEU A 92 -0.01 -3.42 14.02
CA LEU A 92 0.01 -2.54 12.87
C LEU A 92 1.00 -1.40 13.00
N MET A 93 1.54 -1.08 14.19
CA MET A 93 2.42 0.07 14.44
C MET A 93 3.43 0.32 13.30
N SER A 94 3.69 1.60 13.04
CA SER A 94 4.61 2.03 11.98
C SER A 94 5.98 1.40 12.15
N ASP A 95 6.59 1.00 11.05
CA ASP A 95 7.95 0.48 10.97
C ASP A 95 8.71 1.18 9.83
N GLU A 96 9.88 0.66 9.46
CA GLU A 96 10.74 1.26 8.42
C GLU A 96 10.06 1.28 7.03
N HIS A 97 9.07 0.42 6.80
CA HIS A 97 8.44 0.22 5.49
C HIS A 97 6.96 0.63 5.46
N THR A 98 6.25 0.50 6.57
CA THR A 98 4.81 0.73 6.70
C THR A 98 4.51 1.94 7.59
N GLU A 99 3.80 2.93 7.05
CA GLU A 99 3.24 4.03 7.85
C GLU A 99 1.81 3.72 8.32
N VAL A 100 1.48 3.98 9.59
CA VAL A 100 0.09 3.91 10.07
C VAL A 100 -0.51 5.29 10.31
N CYS A 101 -1.58 5.56 9.57
CA CYS A 101 -2.30 6.82 9.56
C CYS A 101 -3.63 6.71 10.31
N HIS A 102 -3.81 7.53 11.34
CA HIS A 102 -5.03 7.55 12.15
C HIS A 102 -6.00 8.59 11.61
N ARG A 103 -7.22 8.18 11.28
CA ARG A 103 -8.25 9.05 10.68
C ARG A 103 -9.53 9.10 11.50
N LYS A 104 -10.38 10.09 11.21
CA LYS A 104 -11.68 10.22 11.87
C LYS A 104 -12.63 9.12 11.38
N PRO A 105 -13.50 8.53 12.23
CA PRO A 105 -14.49 7.54 11.80
C PRO A 105 -15.34 7.99 10.62
N SER A 106 -15.65 9.29 10.53
CA SER A 106 -16.42 9.88 9.42
C SER A 106 -15.73 9.78 8.05
N ASP A 107 -14.41 9.57 8.00
CA ASP A 107 -13.68 9.35 6.76
C ASP A 107 -13.95 7.94 6.18
N PHE A 108 -14.43 7.00 6.98
CA PHE A 108 -14.80 5.63 6.57
C PHE A 108 -16.26 5.51 6.14
N GLY A 109 -16.94 6.64 5.89
CA GLY A 109 -18.34 6.66 5.47
C GLY A 109 -18.52 6.24 4.01
N TYR A 110 -19.32 5.21 3.76
CA TYR A 110 -19.61 4.69 2.41
C TYR A 110 -20.09 5.78 1.43
N ALA A 111 -21.08 6.60 1.80
CA ALA A 111 -21.61 7.64 0.92
C ALA A 111 -20.55 8.67 0.52
N LYS A 112 -19.64 9.02 1.44
CA LYS A 112 -18.51 9.92 1.16
C LYS A 112 -17.55 9.26 0.17
N ALA A 113 -17.22 7.98 0.37
CA ALA A 113 -16.36 7.22 -0.54
C ALA A 113 -16.97 7.11 -1.94
N CYS A 114 -18.25 6.76 -2.07
CA CYS A 114 -18.94 6.71 -3.37
C CYS A 114 -18.93 8.06 -4.09
N LYS A 115 -19.18 9.15 -3.37
CA LYS A 115 -19.13 10.50 -3.94
C LYS A 115 -17.72 10.83 -4.44
N SER A 116 -16.69 10.50 -3.66
CA SER A 116 -15.29 10.72 -4.06
C SER A 116 -14.93 9.89 -5.29
N ILE A 117 -15.23 8.59 -5.32
CA ILE A 117 -14.94 7.72 -6.47
C ILE A 117 -15.68 8.20 -7.72
N ALA A 118 -16.97 8.57 -7.60
CA ALA A 118 -17.73 9.12 -8.72
C ALA A 118 -17.12 10.41 -9.26
N SER A 119 -16.52 11.25 -8.39
CA SER A 119 -15.85 12.48 -8.82
C SER A 119 -14.52 12.26 -9.53
N LEU A 120 -13.88 11.09 -9.36
CA LEU A 120 -12.62 10.74 -10.02
C LEU A 120 -12.80 10.41 -11.51
N ARG A 121 -14.03 10.34 -12.03
CA ARG A 121 -14.34 10.07 -13.45
C ARG A 121 -13.60 8.86 -14.04
N ILE A 122 -13.27 7.87 -13.21
CA ILE A 122 -12.51 6.69 -13.62
C ILE A 122 -13.30 5.97 -14.72
N GLY A 123 -12.78 5.99 -15.95
CA GLY A 123 -13.37 5.34 -17.12
C GLY A 123 -14.46 6.12 -17.86
N THR A 124 -14.82 7.35 -17.46
CA THR A 124 -15.91 8.10 -18.11
C THR A 124 -15.49 9.07 -19.22
N ASP A 125 -14.20 9.28 -19.46
CA ASP A 125 -13.69 10.21 -20.49
C ASP A 125 -12.31 9.77 -21.06
N TRP A 126 -12.01 8.47 -21.12
CA TRP A 126 -10.67 8.00 -21.52
C TRP A 126 -10.24 8.52 -22.92
N GLU A 127 -11.19 8.66 -23.84
CA GLU A 127 -10.97 9.19 -25.19
C GLU A 127 -10.61 10.69 -25.23
N HIS A 128 -10.85 11.45 -24.16
CA HIS A 128 -10.51 12.88 -24.08
C HIS A 128 -9.18 13.17 -23.38
N TYR A 129 -8.63 12.21 -22.63
CA TYR A 129 -7.36 12.38 -21.92
C TYR A 129 -6.18 11.68 -22.60
N TRP A 130 -6.42 10.87 -23.63
CA TRP A 130 -5.37 10.34 -24.52
C TRP A 130 -5.00 11.38 -25.58
N ARG A 131 -4.43 12.52 -25.16
CA ARG A 131 -3.54 13.22 -26.07
C ARG A 131 -2.24 12.43 -26.10
N ASP A 132 -1.74 12.15 -27.29
CA ASP A 132 -0.40 11.60 -27.42
C ASP A 132 0.57 12.56 -26.71
N LEU A 133 1.42 12.06 -25.82
CA LEU A 133 2.39 12.90 -25.09
C LEU A 133 3.34 13.62 -26.06
N SER A 134 3.46 13.13 -27.31
CA SER A 134 4.18 13.82 -28.39
C SER A 134 3.45 15.04 -28.96
N GLU A 135 2.15 15.21 -28.67
CA GLU A 135 1.33 16.37 -29.07
C GLU A 135 1.26 17.45 -27.98
N THR A 136 1.82 17.21 -26.80
CA THR A 136 1.86 18.21 -25.72
C THR A 136 3.01 19.18 -25.99
N THR A 137 2.70 20.37 -26.49
CA THR A 137 3.68 21.46 -26.60
C THR A 137 3.77 22.23 -25.29
N GLU A 138 4.94 22.85 -25.01
CA GLU A 138 5.23 23.60 -23.77
C GLU A 138 4.18 24.66 -23.41
N HIS A 139 3.33 25.05 -24.36
CA HIS A 139 2.27 26.03 -24.19
C HIS A 139 1.09 25.53 -23.33
N ASP A 140 0.91 24.22 -23.18
CA ASP A 140 -0.18 23.60 -22.41
C ASP A 140 0.19 23.36 -20.92
N LEU A 141 1.45 23.60 -20.51
CA LEU A 141 1.93 23.32 -19.15
C LEU A 141 1.78 24.51 -18.17
N PHE A 142 1.31 25.68 -18.64
CA PHE A 142 1.27 26.93 -17.87
C PHE A 142 -0.10 27.62 -17.84
N LEU A 143 -1.20 26.89 -18.05
CA LEU A 143 -2.57 27.39 -17.86
C LEU A 143 -3.26 26.70 -16.67
#